data_AF-A0A6A4MPD4-F1
#
_entry.id   AF-A0A6A4MPD4-F1
#
_cell.length_a   1.000
_cell.length_b   1.000
_cell.length_c   1.000
_cell.angle_alpha   90.00
_cell.angle_beta   90.00
_cell.angle_gamma   90.00
#
_symmetry.space_group_name_H-M   'P 1'
#
loop_
_entity.id
_entity.type
_entity.pdbx_description
1 polymer ?
#
loop_
_entity_poly.entity_id
_entity_poly.type
_entity_poly.pdbx_seq_one_letter_code
_entity_poly.pdbx_strand_id
1 'polypeptide(L)'
;MKTHGRELYALFNKKFSSFALFEGNYSANFAPYQLSPNFRPRDQDKKFIVVLRKWSIDYLDRVDANEFVSLKEIRVGKRLNLMCKVLHSYEVLKNEWVIFIWDGTDAPPVTIQSNLVLLLGLTGRAAGCCFCTSNVSPVKGALLVFVNYRLDDEMENSLPLRFEPFPLSRDVLCAFPAVGTVLRVMADQGNEKLGLHLLKRGRWVKFVNMVFELHGGLWHGLLMPSTKLRYLPNDDPLVLQSQRSYEERLSSKWARMPLSSFPWCSHITETDYEDVPFVTLMNVLTDPEVTAKFRCVVRVIGAFPWKAEDFRSPTGTYRIRLTLEDPTARIHAFVYAEDGEEFFGGYSAVDVLTRKMSKLLGITGSDVGTEITGIPRNPPWVQCCIKSYYLDKSDVWGSRNYRIFATKVVE
;
A
#
# COMPACT_ATOMS: atom_id res chain seq x y z
N MET A 1 29.07 31.54 -6.77
CA MET A 1 28.87 30.41 -7.69
C MET A 1 30.23 29.83 -8.04
N LYS A 2 30.34 28.53 -8.29
CA LYS A 2 31.56 27.87 -8.78
C LYS A 2 31.23 27.08 -10.04
N THR A 3 32.18 27.02 -10.96
CA THR A 3 32.09 26.15 -12.14
C THR A 3 32.80 24.83 -11.84
N HIS A 4 32.14 23.71 -12.12
CA HIS A 4 32.77 22.39 -12.09
C HIS A 4 32.44 21.68 -13.41
N GLY A 5 33.46 21.41 -14.21
CA GLY A 5 33.28 21.05 -15.62
C GLY A 5 32.59 22.19 -16.40
N ARG A 6 31.53 21.85 -17.14
CA ARG A 6 30.69 22.82 -17.88
C ARG A 6 29.49 23.34 -17.10
N GLU A 7 29.30 22.88 -15.86
CA GLU A 7 28.12 23.21 -15.05
C GLU A 7 28.41 24.28 -14.00
N LEU A 8 27.39 25.09 -13.73
CA LEU A 8 27.44 26.24 -12.85
C LEU A 8 26.72 25.90 -11.54
N TYR A 9 27.47 25.86 -10.44
CA TYR A 9 26.98 25.47 -9.12
C TYR A 9 26.82 26.67 -8.20
N ALA A 10 25.65 26.80 -7.59
CA ALA A 10 25.46 27.67 -6.43
C ALA A 10 25.87 26.90 -5.16
N LEU A 11 26.84 27.42 -4.42
CA LEU A 11 27.28 26.83 -3.15
C LEU A 11 26.54 27.48 -1.99
N PHE A 12 25.96 26.65 -1.14
CA PHE A 12 25.31 27.07 0.09
C PHE A 12 26.22 26.78 1.29
N ASN A 13 26.59 27.82 2.05
CA ASN A 13 27.31 27.65 3.31
C ASN A 13 26.38 27.93 4.48
N LYS A 14 26.07 26.89 5.26
CA LYS A 14 25.15 26.95 6.41
C LYS A 14 25.46 28.07 7.42
N LYS A 15 26.72 28.51 7.56
CA LYS A 15 27.10 29.53 8.55
C LYS A 15 26.60 30.93 8.20
N PHE A 16 26.52 31.28 6.92
CA PHE A 16 26.25 32.67 6.50
C PHE A 16 25.30 32.78 5.29
N SER A 17 24.93 31.66 4.67
CA SER A 17 23.91 31.63 3.62
C SER A 17 22.52 31.44 4.25
N SER A 18 21.50 31.97 3.58
CA SER A 18 20.10 31.78 3.93
C SER A 18 19.31 31.25 2.74
N PHE A 19 18.22 30.53 2.99
CA PHE A 19 17.26 30.12 1.96
C PHE A 19 15.83 30.25 2.48
N ALA A 20 14.89 30.32 1.53
CA ALA A 20 13.46 30.19 1.77
C ALA A 20 12.83 29.47 0.57
N LEU A 21 11.92 28.55 0.85
CA LEU A 21 11.17 27.79 -0.14
C LEU A 21 9.72 28.27 -0.13
N PHE A 22 9.22 28.60 -1.32
CA PHE A 22 7.87 29.15 -1.53
C PHE A 22 7.07 28.21 -2.42
N GLU A 23 5.74 28.23 -2.29
CA GLU A 23 4.87 27.55 -3.25
C GLU A 23 4.99 28.19 -4.65
N GLY A 24 4.98 27.39 -5.71
CA GLY A 24 5.15 27.83 -7.09
C GLY A 24 3.86 28.26 -7.82
N ASN A 25 2.68 28.14 -7.19
CA ASN A 25 1.39 28.54 -7.77
C ASN A 25 1.19 30.06 -7.84
N TYR A 26 0.17 30.50 -8.57
CA TYR A 26 -0.34 31.89 -8.59
C TYR A 26 -0.90 32.41 -7.24
N SER A 27 -0.64 31.74 -6.11
CA SER A 27 -1.17 32.19 -4.83
C SER A 27 -0.65 33.58 -4.46
N ALA A 28 -1.50 34.38 -3.82
CA ALA A 28 -1.09 35.61 -3.16
C ALA A 28 -0.35 35.34 -1.83
N ASN A 29 -0.09 34.06 -1.50
CA ASN A 29 0.64 33.68 -0.30
C ASN A 29 2.15 33.80 -0.54
N PHE A 30 2.79 34.69 0.21
CA PHE A 30 4.23 34.90 0.19
C PHE A 30 4.93 34.34 1.43
N ALA A 31 4.23 33.59 2.27
CA ALA A 31 4.85 32.88 3.37
C ALA A 31 5.65 31.68 2.82
N PRO A 32 6.95 31.58 3.13
CA PRO A 32 7.72 30.39 2.80
C PRO A 32 7.24 29.21 3.65
N TYR A 33 7.15 28.02 3.04
CA TYR A 33 6.80 26.80 3.78
C TYR A 33 8.01 26.18 4.48
N GLN A 34 9.23 26.57 4.08
CA GLN A 34 10.48 26.20 4.75
C GLN A 34 11.47 27.35 4.62
N LEU A 35 12.18 27.67 5.68
CA LEU A 35 13.17 28.76 5.68
C LEU A 35 14.36 28.44 6.60
N SER A 36 15.51 29.00 6.27
CA SER A 36 16.67 28.98 7.16
C SER A 36 16.53 30.04 8.25
N PRO A 37 17.09 29.84 9.46
CA PRO A 37 17.02 30.82 10.55
C PRO A 37 17.50 32.22 10.19
N ASN A 38 18.47 32.34 9.28
CA ASN A 38 19.05 33.61 8.87
C ASN A 38 18.27 34.33 7.75
N PHE A 39 17.19 33.73 7.25
CA PHE A 39 16.40 34.34 6.19
C PHE A 39 15.56 35.49 6.74
N ARG A 40 15.68 36.67 6.11
CA ARG A 40 14.87 37.84 6.44
C ARG A 40 14.05 38.24 5.22
N PRO A 41 12.71 38.06 5.24
CA PRO A 41 11.86 38.43 4.11
C PRO A 41 11.86 39.94 3.91
N ARG A 42 11.90 40.39 2.65
CA ARG A 42 11.75 41.80 2.28
C ARG A 42 10.49 41.95 1.43
N ASP A 43 9.82 43.10 1.53
CA ASP A 43 8.63 43.36 0.71
C ASP A 43 8.93 43.34 -0.80
N GLN A 44 10.15 43.69 -1.19
CA GLN A 44 10.61 43.63 -2.58
C GLN A 44 10.68 42.18 -3.11
N ASP A 45 10.90 41.19 -2.24
CA ASP A 45 10.99 39.77 -2.62
C ASP A 45 9.66 39.27 -3.21
N LYS A 46 8.53 39.84 -2.78
CA LYS A 46 7.20 39.51 -3.30
C LYS A 46 7.12 39.69 -4.82
N LYS A 47 7.72 40.76 -5.36
CA LYS A 47 7.71 41.03 -6.81
C LYS A 47 8.51 39.97 -7.57
N PHE A 48 9.68 39.57 -7.06
CA PHE A 48 10.50 38.52 -7.67
C PHE A 48 9.81 37.16 -7.62
N ILE A 49 9.15 36.83 -6.49
CA ILE A 49 8.39 35.59 -6.34
C ILE A 49 7.25 35.52 -7.36
N VAL A 50 6.50 36.60 -7.57
CA VAL A 50 5.43 36.64 -8.60
C VAL A 50 5.99 36.37 -10.00
N VAL A 51 7.10 37.02 -10.37
CA VAL A 51 7.72 36.84 -11.69
C VAL A 51 8.24 35.41 -11.86
N LEU A 52 8.90 34.85 -10.85
CA LEU A 52 9.41 33.48 -10.89
C LEU A 52 8.30 32.43 -10.94
N ARG A 53 7.17 32.66 -10.24
CA ARG A 53 5.97 31.80 -10.33
C ARG A 53 5.43 31.75 -11.76
N LYS A 54 5.26 32.93 -12.38
CA LYS A 54 4.82 33.04 -13.77
C LYS A 54 5.78 32.33 -14.73
N TRP A 55 7.08 32.62 -14.63
CA TRP A 55 8.10 32.00 -15.47
C TRP A 55 8.18 30.48 -15.28
N SER A 56 8.11 30.01 -14.02
CA SER A 56 8.22 28.59 -13.72
C SER A 56 7.08 27.78 -14.34
N ILE A 57 5.87 28.33 -14.43
CA ILE A 57 4.72 27.65 -15.04
C ILE A 57 4.94 27.52 -16.55
N ASP A 58 5.34 28.61 -17.22
CA ASP A 58 5.62 28.62 -18.67
C ASP A 58 6.79 27.68 -19.05
N TYR A 59 7.71 27.42 -18.12
CA TYR A 59 8.89 26.58 -18.33
C TYR A 59 8.70 25.11 -17.90
N LEU A 60 7.97 24.82 -16.81
CA LEU A 60 7.79 23.44 -16.31
C LEU A 60 7.01 22.55 -17.29
N ASP A 61 6.17 23.14 -18.13
CA ASP A 61 5.48 22.44 -19.23
C ASP A 61 6.45 21.75 -20.21
N ARG A 62 7.74 22.11 -20.21
CA ARG A 62 8.70 21.67 -21.23
C ARG A 62 9.73 20.63 -20.78
N VAL A 63 9.97 20.40 -19.48
CA VAL A 63 11.23 19.74 -19.06
C VAL A 63 11.11 18.46 -18.21
N ASP A 64 10.07 18.20 -17.42
CA ASP A 64 10.23 17.25 -16.30
C ASP A 64 9.28 16.04 -16.23
N ALA A 65 8.43 15.77 -17.23
CA ALA A 65 7.48 14.65 -17.13
C ALA A 65 8.15 13.25 -17.10
N ASN A 66 9.36 13.11 -17.66
CA ASN A 66 10.02 11.80 -17.86
C ASN A 66 10.84 11.29 -16.67
N GLU A 67 10.99 12.04 -15.57
CA GLU A 67 11.79 11.61 -14.40
C GLU A 67 10.94 10.97 -13.28
N PHE A 68 9.60 11.03 -13.39
CA PHE A 68 8.71 10.57 -12.32
C PHE A 68 8.11 9.22 -12.63
N VAL A 69 8.13 8.35 -11.61
CA VAL A 69 7.63 6.99 -11.70
C VAL A 69 6.35 6.92 -10.89
N SER A 70 5.36 6.21 -11.43
CA SER A 70 4.08 5.96 -10.78
C SER A 70 4.17 4.76 -9.83
N LEU A 71 3.26 4.66 -8.85
CA LEU A 71 3.18 3.53 -7.94
C LEU A 71 3.06 2.19 -8.70
N LYS A 72 2.43 2.17 -9.88
CA LYS A 72 2.35 0.98 -10.74
C LYS A 72 3.70 0.46 -11.26
N GLU A 73 4.77 1.25 -11.16
CA GLU A 73 6.10 0.95 -11.71
C GLU A 73 7.17 0.72 -10.63
N ILE A 74 6.79 0.77 -9.35
CA ILE A 74 7.75 0.60 -8.24
C ILE A 74 8.38 -0.79 -8.25
N ARG A 75 9.62 -0.86 -7.77
CA ARG A 75 10.39 -2.10 -7.65
C ARG A 75 11.19 -2.08 -6.35
N VAL A 76 11.33 -3.25 -5.74
CA VAL A 76 12.07 -3.41 -4.49
C VAL A 76 13.50 -2.91 -4.63
N GLY A 77 13.96 -2.12 -3.65
CA GLY A 77 15.34 -1.63 -3.55
C GLY A 77 15.75 -0.56 -4.56
N LYS A 78 14.87 -0.19 -5.51
CA LYS A 78 15.17 0.89 -6.45
C LYS A 78 14.83 2.25 -5.85
N ARG A 79 15.73 3.22 -6.10
CA ARG A 79 15.52 4.63 -5.78
C ARG A 79 14.71 5.29 -6.88
N LEU A 80 13.56 5.87 -6.55
CA LEU A 80 12.66 6.48 -7.52
C LEU A 80 12.18 7.85 -7.04
N ASN A 81 11.75 8.67 -8.00
CA ASN A 81 11.07 9.93 -7.75
C ASN A 81 9.57 9.70 -7.94
N LEU A 82 8.78 10.03 -6.91
CA LEU A 82 7.34 9.78 -6.89
C LEU A 82 6.57 11.10 -6.73
N MET A 83 5.66 11.35 -7.66
CA MET A 83 4.61 12.35 -7.50
C MET A 83 3.39 11.69 -6.87
N CYS A 84 2.89 12.23 -5.76
CA CYS A 84 1.76 11.65 -5.05
C CYS A 84 0.99 12.70 -4.24
N LYS A 85 -0.22 12.35 -3.85
CA LYS A 85 -1.05 13.09 -2.90
C LYS A 85 -0.84 12.54 -1.50
N VAL A 86 -0.63 13.43 -0.54
CA VAL A 86 -0.58 13.06 0.89
C VAL A 86 -2.01 12.89 1.40
N LEU A 87 -2.37 11.69 1.81
CA LEU A 87 -3.71 11.37 2.32
C LEU A 87 -3.81 11.59 3.82
N HIS A 88 -2.78 11.19 4.56
CA HIS A 88 -2.73 11.33 6.01
C HIS A 88 -1.28 11.17 6.48
N SER A 89 -0.98 11.67 7.67
CA SER A 89 0.32 11.48 8.31
C SER A 89 0.15 11.62 9.81
N TYR A 90 0.87 10.80 10.58
CA TYR A 90 0.95 10.93 12.01
C TYR A 90 2.32 10.49 12.54
N GLU A 91 2.67 11.01 13.71
CA GLU A 91 3.90 10.67 14.42
C GLU A 91 3.64 9.43 15.29
N VAL A 92 4.46 8.39 15.13
CA VAL A 92 4.37 7.14 15.91
C VAL A 92 5.18 7.25 17.19
N LEU A 93 6.43 7.66 17.05
CA LEU A 93 7.39 7.97 18.10
C LEU A 93 8.05 9.31 17.74
N LYS A 94 8.74 9.92 18.69
CA LYS A 94 9.39 11.21 18.46
C LYS A 94 10.29 11.18 17.22
N ASN A 95 9.97 12.02 16.24
CA ASN A 95 10.60 12.14 14.93
C ASN A 95 10.50 10.88 14.04
N GLU A 96 9.54 10.00 14.28
CA GLU A 96 9.24 8.83 13.45
C GLU A 96 7.80 8.92 12.95
N TRP A 97 7.62 8.87 11.64
CA TRP A 97 6.35 9.20 10.98
C TRP A 97 5.88 8.10 10.06
N VAL A 98 4.56 7.90 10.03
CA VAL A 98 3.86 7.13 8.99
C VAL A 98 3.11 8.13 8.12
N ILE A 99 3.34 8.06 6.81
CA ILE A 99 2.67 8.90 5.82
C ILE A 99 1.92 8.00 4.85
N PHE A 100 0.65 8.31 4.60
CA PHE A 100 -0.18 7.66 3.61
C PHE A 100 -0.14 8.49 2.35
N ILE A 101 0.32 7.89 1.26
CA ILE A 101 0.40 8.55 -0.04
C ILE A 101 -0.32 7.75 -1.11
N TRP A 102 -0.66 8.43 -2.20
CA TRP A 102 -1.44 7.86 -3.30
C TRP A 102 -1.21 8.64 -4.59
N ASP A 103 -1.14 7.97 -5.74
CA ASP A 103 -0.99 8.62 -7.06
C ASP A 103 -2.11 8.27 -8.06
N GLY A 104 -3.09 7.45 -7.66
CA GLY A 104 -4.18 6.99 -8.52
C GLY A 104 -3.97 5.64 -9.19
N THR A 105 -2.78 5.06 -9.04
CA THR A 105 -2.43 3.79 -9.69
C THR A 105 -2.29 2.64 -8.70
N ASP A 106 -2.38 1.43 -9.20
CA ASP A 106 -2.28 0.21 -8.41
C ASP A 106 -0.83 -0.25 -8.39
N ALA A 107 -0.25 -0.44 -7.20
CA ALA A 107 1.09 -1.00 -7.07
C ALA A 107 1.14 -2.43 -7.65
N PRO A 108 2.30 -2.90 -8.14
CA PRO A 108 2.44 -4.25 -8.68
C PRO A 108 2.01 -5.32 -7.67
N PRO A 109 1.26 -6.35 -8.10
CA PRO A 109 0.94 -7.48 -7.24
C PRO A 109 2.22 -8.16 -6.76
N VAL A 110 2.26 -8.46 -5.47
CA VAL A 110 3.42 -9.09 -4.83
C VAL A 110 3.34 -10.60 -4.95
N THR A 111 4.42 -11.22 -5.44
CA THR A 111 4.63 -12.67 -5.30
C THR A 111 5.05 -12.96 -3.87
N ILE A 112 4.34 -13.85 -3.19
CA ILE A 112 4.62 -14.23 -1.82
C ILE A 112 5.72 -15.30 -1.86
N GLN A 113 6.93 -14.92 -1.50
CA GLN A 113 8.08 -15.82 -1.45
C GLN A 113 8.27 -16.37 -0.04
N SER A 114 8.69 -17.63 0.05
CA SER A 114 9.02 -18.34 1.29
C SER A 114 10.53 -18.43 1.56
N ASN A 115 11.34 -17.51 1.00
CA ASN A 115 12.80 -17.57 1.11
C ASN A 115 13.39 -16.39 1.92
N LEU A 116 14.29 -16.76 2.83
CA LEU A 116 15.11 -15.89 3.66
C LEU A 116 16.13 -15.14 2.78
N VAL A 117 16.16 -13.80 2.81
CA VAL A 117 17.33 -13.04 2.38
C VAL A 117 17.70 -12.04 3.47
N LEU A 118 18.55 -12.48 4.40
CA LEU A 118 19.23 -11.57 5.31
C LEU A 118 20.41 -10.93 4.55
N LEU A 119 20.31 -9.65 4.21
CA LEU A 119 21.49 -8.86 3.88
C LEU A 119 21.94 -8.13 5.15
N LEU A 120 22.78 -8.82 5.94
CA LEU A 120 23.54 -8.19 7.01
C LEU A 120 24.64 -7.33 6.38
N GLY A 121 24.54 -6.02 6.56
CA GLY A 121 25.67 -5.12 6.37
C GLY A 121 26.77 -5.45 7.37
N LEU A 122 27.94 -5.84 6.85
CA LEU A 122 29.14 -6.24 7.58
C LEU A 122 29.59 -5.21 8.63
N THR A 123 29.54 -5.55 9.92
CA THR A 123 30.64 -5.31 10.87
C THR A 123 30.65 -6.36 11.99
N GLY A 124 31.55 -7.33 11.89
CA GLY A 124 32.35 -7.89 13.00
C GLY A 124 31.67 -8.59 14.19
N ARG A 125 31.95 -9.90 14.28
CA ARG A 125 31.89 -10.84 15.43
C ARG A 125 30.58 -11.59 15.68
N ALA A 126 30.71 -12.90 15.49
CA ALA A 126 29.75 -13.94 15.83
C ALA A 126 29.44 -13.96 17.34
N ALA A 127 28.15 -14.09 17.66
CA ALA A 127 27.69 -14.71 18.90
C ALA A 127 26.26 -15.23 18.71
N GLY A 128 26.10 -16.54 18.93
CA GLY A 128 24.92 -17.16 19.53
C GLY A 128 23.54 -16.94 18.89
N CYS A 129 23.11 -17.94 18.12
CA CYS A 129 21.72 -18.15 17.76
C CYS A 129 20.83 -18.30 19.01
N CYS A 130 19.88 -17.39 19.21
CA CYS A 130 18.63 -17.52 19.99
C CYS A 130 17.83 -16.24 19.79
N PHE A 131 16.55 -16.32 19.43
CA PHE A 131 15.42 -15.64 20.10
C PHE A 131 14.14 -15.73 19.26
N CYS A 132 13.23 -16.59 19.72
CA CYS A 132 11.81 -16.26 19.73
C CYS A 132 11.60 -15.27 20.87
N THR A 133 11.10 -14.07 20.58
CA THR A 133 10.11 -13.30 21.36
C THR A 133 10.02 -11.89 20.81
N SER A 134 8.78 -11.40 20.78
CA SER A 134 8.37 -10.00 20.69
C SER A 134 9.31 -9.01 21.39
N ASN A 135 9.37 -7.80 20.82
CA ASN A 135 10.16 -6.61 21.20
C ASN A 135 11.60 -6.57 20.66
N VAL A 136 11.73 -6.09 19.41
CA VAL A 136 12.99 -5.56 18.90
C VAL A 136 12.89 -4.04 18.84
N SER A 137 13.64 -3.37 19.73
CA SER A 137 13.93 -1.93 19.62
C SER A 137 14.68 -1.66 18.32
N PRO A 138 14.42 -0.55 17.59
CA PRO A 138 15.03 -0.34 16.29
C PRO A 138 16.52 0.03 16.46
N VAL A 139 17.40 -0.89 16.06
CA VAL A 139 18.83 -0.57 15.87
C VAL A 139 18.96 0.28 14.61
N LYS A 140 19.62 1.43 14.74
CA LYS A 140 19.81 2.40 13.66
C LYS A 140 20.56 1.78 12.48
N GLY A 141 19.99 1.89 11.29
CA GLY A 141 20.73 1.80 10.03
C GLY A 141 20.84 0.43 9.39
N ALA A 142 19.76 -0.34 9.34
CA ALA A 142 19.42 -1.26 8.27
C ALA A 142 18.00 -1.78 8.52
N LEU A 143 17.08 -1.65 7.57
CA LEU A 143 15.93 -2.55 7.56
C LEU A 143 15.89 -3.24 6.20
N LEU A 144 16.19 -4.52 6.24
CA LEU A 144 15.98 -5.47 5.17
C LEU A 144 15.53 -6.73 5.90
N VAL A 145 14.22 -6.88 6.07
CA VAL A 145 13.66 -8.07 6.70
C VAL A 145 12.73 -8.74 5.71
N PHE A 146 13.31 -9.65 4.94
CA PHE A 146 12.57 -10.70 4.26
C PHE A 146 12.01 -11.62 5.33
N VAL A 147 10.75 -11.40 5.69
CA VAL A 147 10.03 -12.30 6.60
C VAL A 147 9.65 -13.54 5.81
N ASN A 148 10.10 -14.69 6.31
CA ASN A 148 9.72 -16.02 5.84
C ASN A 148 8.20 -16.20 5.99
N TYR A 149 7.50 -16.60 4.93
CA TYR A 149 6.10 -16.99 4.98
C TYR A 149 5.92 -18.39 4.42
N ARG A 150 6.35 -19.41 5.17
CA ARG A 150 5.84 -20.76 4.95
C ARG A 150 4.35 -20.76 5.32
N LEU A 151 3.53 -21.54 4.62
CA LEU A 151 2.11 -21.69 4.95
C LEU A 151 1.93 -22.18 6.40
N ASP A 152 2.82 -23.08 6.84
CA ASP A 152 2.87 -23.61 8.20
C ASP A 152 3.13 -22.50 9.24
N ASP A 153 3.95 -21.50 8.89
CA ASP A 153 4.25 -20.35 9.75
C ASP A 153 3.07 -19.36 9.81
N GLU A 154 2.11 -19.38 8.86
CA GLU A 154 0.90 -18.53 8.91
C GLU A 154 -0.04 -18.92 10.07
N MET A 155 0.10 -20.13 10.62
CA MET A 155 -0.66 -20.59 11.78
C MET A 155 -0.27 -19.81 13.05
N GLU A 156 1.02 -19.52 13.21
CA GLU A 156 1.57 -18.79 14.36
C GLU A 156 1.74 -17.29 14.07
N ASN A 157 2.01 -16.93 12.81
CA ASN A 157 2.30 -15.58 12.36
C ASN A 157 1.49 -15.23 11.10
N SER A 158 0.19 -15.01 11.26
CA SER A 158 -0.68 -14.63 10.14
C SER A 158 -0.17 -13.37 9.42
N LEU A 159 -0.30 -13.34 8.09
CA LEU A 159 0.06 -12.17 7.29
C LEU A 159 -0.60 -10.90 7.84
N PRO A 160 0.17 -9.82 8.06
CA PRO A 160 -0.39 -8.61 8.63
C PRO A 160 -1.43 -8.03 7.67
N LEU A 161 -2.59 -7.64 8.20
CA LEU A 161 -3.56 -6.85 7.43
C LEU A 161 -3.02 -5.43 7.13
N ARG A 162 -2.11 -4.96 7.98
CA ARG A 162 -1.69 -3.56 8.13
C ARG A 162 -0.28 -3.48 8.71
N PHE A 163 0.41 -2.36 8.46
CA PHE A 163 1.72 -2.09 9.07
C PHE A 163 1.62 -1.31 10.38
N GLU A 164 0.57 -0.52 10.52
CA GLU A 164 0.45 0.44 11.58
C GLU A 164 0.25 -0.24 12.95
N PRO A 165 0.91 0.23 14.01
CA PRO A 165 0.71 -0.33 15.36
C PRO A 165 -0.70 -0.10 15.88
N PHE A 166 -1.40 0.93 15.39
CA PHE A 166 -2.77 1.25 15.74
C PHE A 166 -3.63 1.38 14.49
N PRO A 167 -4.90 0.91 14.52
CA PRO A 167 -5.81 1.09 13.41
C PRO A 167 -6.13 2.57 13.22
N LEU A 168 -6.14 3.02 11.97
CA LEU A 168 -6.70 4.34 11.63
C LEU A 168 -8.17 4.39 12.05
N SER A 169 -8.62 5.56 12.51
CA SER A 169 -10.05 5.79 12.76
C SER A 169 -10.84 5.67 11.45
N ARG A 170 -12.11 5.27 11.57
CA ARG A 170 -13.01 5.14 10.42
C ARG A 170 -13.09 6.45 9.63
N ASP A 171 -13.14 7.60 10.31
CA ASP A 171 -13.22 8.92 9.66
C ASP A 171 -12.00 9.24 8.79
N VAL A 172 -10.80 8.80 9.20
CA VAL A 172 -9.59 8.95 8.38
C VAL A 172 -9.66 8.01 7.18
N LEU A 173 -10.02 6.74 7.42
CA LEU A 173 -10.09 5.72 6.37
C LEU A 173 -11.15 6.05 5.30
N CYS A 174 -12.32 6.54 5.71
CA CYS A 174 -13.42 6.95 4.82
C CYS A 174 -13.08 8.11 3.89
N ALA A 175 -11.98 8.80 4.14
CA ALA A 175 -11.51 9.86 3.26
C ALA A 175 -10.35 9.45 2.35
N PHE A 176 -9.95 8.18 2.38
CA PHE A 176 -9.01 7.65 1.42
C PHE A 176 -9.69 7.38 0.07
N PRO A 177 -8.97 7.50 -1.05
CA PRO A 177 -9.50 7.20 -2.37
C PRO A 177 -9.95 5.74 -2.47
N ALA A 178 -11.07 5.51 -3.15
CA ALA A 178 -11.64 4.18 -3.35
C ALA A 178 -10.85 3.28 -4.32
N VAL A 179 -10.00 3.83 -5.18
CA VAL A 179 -9.19 3.07 -6.16
C VAL A 179 -7.74 3.55 -6.12
N GLY A 180 -6.80 2.72 -6.56
CA GLY A 180 -5.38 3.01 -6.43
C GLY A 180 -4.80 2.58 -5.08
N THR A 181 -3.51 2.29 -5.06
CA THR A 181 -2.83 1.86 -3.85
C THR A 181 -2.61 3.02 -2.88
N VAL A 182 -3.07 2.83 -1.64
CA VAL A 182 -2.71 3.68 -0.51
C VAL A 182 -1.42 3.15 0.10
N LEU A 183 -0.31 3.72 -0.33
CA LEU A 183 1.03 3.29 0.10
C LEU A 183 1.39 3.92 1.45
N ARG A 184 1.94 3.10 2.34
CA ARG A 184 2.54 3.54 3.60
C ARG A 184 3.98 3.93 3.37
N VAL A 185 4.39 5.08 3.88
CA VAL A 185 5.76 5.57 3.84
C VAL A 185 6.24 5.76 5.26
N MET A 186 7.33 5.07 5.60
CA MET A 186 7.97 5.19 6.90
C MET A 186 9.10 6.22 6.82
N ALA A 187 9.17 7.08 7.83
CA ALA A 187 10.25 8.03 7.99
C ALA A 187 10.81 7.96 9.41
N ASP A 188 12.13 7.91 9.52
CA ASP A 188 12.85 7.84 10.78
C ASP A 188 13.38 9.23 11.23
N GLN A 189 14.08 9.24 12.36
CA GLN A 189 14.72 10.44 12.92
C GLN A 189 15.71 11.12 11.96
N GLY A 190 16.28 10.39 11.00
CA GLY A 190 17.16 10.94 9.97
C GLY A 190 16.47 11.91 9.02
N ASN A 191 15.14 11.86 8.98
CA ASN A 191 14.28 12.65 8.09
C ASN A 191 13.70 13.92 8.74
N GLU A 192 14.10 14.28 9.97
CA GLU A 192 13.62 15.47 10.69
C GLU A 192 13.69 16.75 9.85
N LYS A 193 14.71 16.88 9.00
CA LYS A 193 14.93 18.04 8.10
C LYS A 193 13.86 18.21 7.03
N LEU A 194 13.06 17.19 6.74
CA LEU A 194 11.97 17.27 5.77
C LEU A 194 10.74 18.00 6.34
N GLY A 195 10.71 18.25 7.66
CA GLY A 195 9.60 18.96 8.29
C GLY A 195 8.28 18.23 8.10
N LEU A 196 8.25 16.91 8.31
CA LEU A 196 7.10 16.05 8.03
C LEU A 196 5.84 16.46 8.83
N HIS A 197 6.03 17.07 10.01
CA HIS A 197 4.96 17.69 10.78
C HIS A 197 4.22 18.83 10.05
N LEU A 198 4.80 19.39 8.99
CA LEU A 198 4.20 20.41 8.13
C LEU A 198 3.51 19.80 6.90
N LEU A 199 3.49 18.47 6.75
CA LEU A 199 2.78 17.82 5.66
C LEU A 199 1.28 18.06 5.78
N LYS A 200 0.72 18.66 4.74
CA LYS A 200 -0.71 18.97 4.67
C LYS A 200 -1.45 17.88 3.91
N ARG A 201 -2.46 17.31 4.57
CA ARG A 201 -3.42 16.38 3.95
C ARG A 201 -4.06 16.99 2.70
N GLY A 202 -4.24 16.15 1.68
CA GLY A 202 -4.85 16.49 0.40
C GLY A 202 -3.93 17.21 -0.58
N ARG A 203 -2.70 17.55 -0.19
CA ARG A 203 -1.75 18.25 -1.07
C ARG A 203 -0.92 17.27 -1.88
N TRP A 204 -0.61 17.68 -3.11
CA TRP A 204 0.31 16.97 -3.98
C TRP A 204 1.75 17.34 -3.68
N VAL A 205 2.62 16.34 -3.69
CA VAL A 205 4.03 16.46 -3.39
C VAL A 205 4.86 15.58 -4.34
N LYS A 206 6.10 16.00 -4.56
CA LYS A 206 7.16 15.20 -5.17
C LYS A 206 8.11 14.76 -4.07
N PHE A 207 8.25 13.47 -3.90
CA PHE A 207 9.36 12.88 -3.19
C PHE A 207 10.44 12.48 -4.19
N VAL A 208 11.67 12.90 -3.94
CA VAL A 208 12.82 12.58 -4.78
C VAL A 208 13.67 11.57 -4.03
N ASN A 209 14.12 10.52 -4.73
CA ASN A 209 15.03 9.51 -4.19
C ASN A 209 14.44 8.75 -2.97
N MET A 210 13.22 8.21 -3.14
CA MET A 210 12.60 7.24 -2.21
C MET A 210 13.01 5.82 -2.55
N VAL A 211 13.05 4.94 -1.55
CA VAL A 211 13.21 3.49 -1.74
C VAL A 211 11.89 2.79 -1.40
N PHE A 212 11.61 1.68 -2.09
CA PHE A 212 10.42 0.87 -1.85
C PHE A 212 10.83 -0.55 -1.49
N GLU A 213 10.13 -1.12 -0.50
CA GLU A 213 10.42 -2.43 0.05
C GLU A 213 9.12 -3.21 0.28
N LEU A 214 9.29 -4.51 0.52
CA LEU A 214 8.22 -5.42 0.86
C LEU A 214 8.40 -5.91 2.28
N HIS A 215 7.34 -5.84 3.07
CA HIS A 215 7.27 -6.43 4.39
C HIS A 215 5.89 -7.06 4.55
N GLY A 216 5.81 -8.34 4.95
CA GLY A 216 4.51 -9.03 5.02
C GLY A 216 3.74 -9.12 3.71
N GLY A 217 4.45 -9.14 2.58
CA GLY A 217 3.85 -9.11 1.25
C GLY A 217 3.14 -7.78 0.92
N LEU A 218 3.35 -6.74 1.73
CA LEU A 218 2.80 -5.39 1.50
C LEU A 218 3.94 -4.45 1.07
N TRP A 219 3.61 -3.55 0.14
CA TRP A 219 4.51 -2.47 -0.25
C TRP A 219 4.57 -1.39 0.82
N HIS A 220 5.78 -0.92 1.12
CA HIS A 220 5.98 0.34 1.83
C HIS A 220 7.13 1.15 1.21
N GLY A 221 7.04 2.47 1.34
CA GLY A 221 8.10 3.40 1.00
C GLY A 221 8.97 3.72 2.21
N LEU A 222 10.24 4.06 1.96
CA LEU A 222 11.19 4.53 2.93
C LEU A 222 11.74 5.88 2.49
N LEU A 223 11.71 6.85 3.41
CA LEU A 223 12.42 8.12 3.23
C LEU A 223 13.88 7.94 3.66
N MET A 224 14.79 8.11 2.70
CA MET A 224 16.22 8.05 2.95
C MET A 224 16.70 9.41 3.48
N PRO A 225 17.85 9.49 4.18
CA PRO A 225 18.43 10.78 4.59
C PRO A 225 18.75 11.74 3.43
N SER A 226 18.79 11.21 2.20
CA SER A 226 19.01 11.96 0.95
C SER A 226 17.71 12.24 0.17
N THR A 227 16.56 11.78 0.68
CA THR A 227 15.25 12.09 0.10
C THR A 227 14.97 13.58 0.21
N LYS A 228 14.33 14.14 -0.81
CA LYS A 228 13.88 15.53 -0.83
C LYS A 228 12.38 15.58 -1.07
N LEU A 229 11.74 16.62 -0.55
CA LEU A 229 10.31 16.85 -0.65
C LEU A 229 10.04 18.21 -1.31
N ARG A 230 9.10 18.26 -2.25
CA ARG A 230 8.61 19.50 -2.88
C ARG A 230 7.10 19.47 -3.01
N TYR A 231 6.41 20.54 -2.62
CA TYR A 231 4.98 20.68 -2.89
C TYR A 231 4.71 20.98 -4.36
N LEU A 232 3.62 20.41 -4.87
CA LEU A 232 3.07 20.73 -6.17
C LEU A 232 1.79 21.53 -6.06
N PRO A 233 1.57 22.46 -6.99
CA PRO A 233 0.32 23.18 -7.04
C PRO A 233 -0.77 22.30 -7.69
N ASN A 234 -2.04 22.60 -7.40
CA ASN A 234 -3.17 21.79 -7.87
C ASN A 234 -3.43 21.95 -9.38
N ASP A 235 -2.96 23.05 -9.97
CA ASP A 235 -3.02 23.36 -11.39
C ASP A 235 -1.80 22.84 -12.17
N ASP A 236 -0.89 22.10 -11.52
CA ASP A 236 0.20 21.39 -12.20
C ASP A 236 -0.41 20.39 -13.21
N PRO A 237 0.02 20.39 -14.49
CA PRO A 237 -0.53 19.52 -15.51
C PRO A 237 -0.51 18.04 -15.14
N LEU A 238 0.53 17.57 -14.44
CA LEU A 238 0.64 16.18 -14.01
C LEU A 238 -0.37 15.87 -12.89
N VAL A 239 -0.59 16.83 -11.98
CA VAL A 239 -1.61 16.71 -10.93
C VAL A 239 -3.01 16.66 -11.54
N LEU A 240 -3.29 17.54 -12.51
CA LEU A 240 -4.57 17.55 -13.22
C LEU A 240 -4.79 16.24 -13.99
N GLN A 241 -3.75 15.71 -14.64
CA GLN A 241 -3.82 14.44 -15.33
C GLN A 241 -4.12 13.27 -14.37
N SER A 242 -3.40 13.18 -13.25
CA SER A 242 -3.67 12.16 -12.22
C SER A 242 -5.09 12.24 -11.67
N GLN A 243 -5.59 13.46 -11.43
CA GLN A 243 -6.95 13.68 -10.94
C GLN A 243 -8.01 13.25 -11.96
N ARG A 244 -7.83 13.57 -13.25
CA ARG A 244 -8.72 13.11 -14.33
C ARG A 244 -8.74 11.59 -14.45
N SER A 245 -7.57 10.95 -14.49
CA SER A 245 -7.48 9.49 -14.58
C SER A 245 -8.16 8.80 -13.38
N TYR A 246 -8.09 9.39 -12.19
CA TYR A 246 -8.84 8.90 -11.04
C TYR A 246 -10.36 9.02 -11.21
N GLU A 247 -10.85 10.18 -11.65
CA GLU A 247 -12.27 10.42 -11.89
C GLU A 247 -12.84 9.48 -12.96
N GLU A 248 -12.10 9.26 -14.05
CA GLU A 248 -12.44 8.27 -15.08
C GLU A 248 -12.55 6.85 -14.52
N ARG A 249 -11.64 6.46 -13.60
CA ARG A 249 -11.72 5.16 -12.92
C ARG A 249 -12.96 5.04 -12.05
N LEU A 250 -13.38 6.10 -11.39
CA LEU A 250 -14.58 6.09 -10.53
C LEU A 250 -15.89 6.01 -11.32
N SER A 251 -15.94 6.68 -12.48
CA SER A 251 -17.13 6.73 -13.34
C SER A 251 -17.35 5.45 -14.15
N SER A 252 -16.29 4.67 -14.40
CA SER A 252 -16.38 3.42 -15.14
C SER A 252 -16.80 2.25 -14.26
N LYS A 253 -17.73 1.42 -14.77
CA LYS A 253 -18.19 0.19 -14.12
C LYS A 253 -17.05 -0.82 -13.90
N TRP A 254 -16.07 -0.84 -14.80
CA TRP A 254 -15.02 -1.87 -14.85
C TRP A 254 -13.64 -1.37 -14.39
N ALA A 255 -13.39 -0.06 -14.41
CA ALA A 255 -12.08 0.51 -14.06
C ALA A 255 -11.76 0.52 -12.55
N ARG A 256 -12.70 0.02 -11.73
CA ARG A 256 -12.51 -0.28 -10.30
C ARG A 256 -11.78 -1.60 -10.08
N MET A 257 -11.71 -2.45 -11.10
CA MET A 257 -10.88 -3.66 -11.04
C MET A 257 -9.39 -3.29 -10.89
N PRO A 258 -8.60 -4.15 -10.24
CA PRO A 258 -7.15 -4.00 -10.20
C PRO A 258 -6.57 -3.88 -11.61
N LEU A 259 -5.69 -2.91 -11.86
CA LEU A 259 -5.09 -2.68 -13.18
C LEU A 259 -4.33 -3.92 -13.70
N SER A 260 -3.75 -4.71 -12.81
CA SER A 260 -3.06 -5.96 -13.14
C SER A 260 -3.98 -7.15 -13.38
N SER A 261 -5.30 -6.98 -13.26
CA SER A 261 -6.31 -7.97 -13.65
C SER A 261 -6.84 -7.75 -15.06
N PHE A 262 -6.30 -6.79 -15.82
CA PHE A 262 -6.76 -6.51 -17.17
C PHE A 262 -6.36 -7.63 -18.17
N PRO A 263 -7.22 -8.03 -19.13
CA PRO A 263 -8.58 -7.52 -19.36
C PRO A 263 -9.63 -8.10 -18.41
N TRP A 264 -9.37 -9.25 -17.79
CA TRP A 264 -10.29 -9.88 -16.85
C TRP A 264 -9.57 -10.69 -15.76
N CYS A 265 -10.23 -10.84 -14.60
CA CYS A 265 -9.77 -11.72 -13.54
C CYS A 265 -9.81 -13.20 -13.98
N SER A 266 -9.14 -14.07 -13.24
CA SER A 266 -9.12 -15.49 -13.51
C SER A 266 -10.52 -16.11 -13.36
N HIS A 267 -10.83 -17.08 -14.22
CA HIS A 267 -12.06 -17.88 -14.17
C HIS A 267 -11.99 -19.00 -13.12
N ILE A 268 -11.19 -18.87 -12.05
CA ILE A 268 -11.11 -19.87 -10.96
C ILE A 268 -12.35 -19.82 -10.05
N THR A 269 -13.08 -18.71 -10.09
CA THR A 269 -14.27 -18.49 -9.27
C THR A 269 -15.42 -17.94 -10.10
N GLU A 270 -16.62 -18.41 -9.81
CA GLU A 270 -17.89 -17.90 -10.34
C GLU A 270 -18.72 -17.27 -9.22
N THR A 271 -19.59 -16.32 -9.56
CA THR A 271 -20.47 -15.62 -8.61
C THR A 271 -21.86 -15.48 -9.20
N ASP A 272 -22.90 -15.64 -8.38
CA ASP A 272 -24.31 -15.58 -8.84
C ASP A 272 -24.78 -14.17 -9.25
N TYR A 273 -23.96 -13.14 -9.02
CA TYR A 273 -24.30 -11.73 -9.19
C TYR A 273 -23.50 -11.07 -10.33
N GLU A 274 -23.50 -11.68 -11.52
CA GLU A 274 -22.67 -11.25 -12.66
C GLU A 274 -22.94 -9.81 -13.14
N ASP A 275 -24.15 -9.31 -12.94
CA ASP A 275 -24.54 -7.96 -13.36
C ASP A 275 -24.10 -6.85 -12.38
N VAL A 276 -23.76 -7.22 -11.14
CA VAL A 276 -23.37 -6.27 -10.10
C VAL A 276 -21.96 -5.73 -10.38
N PRO A 277 -21.77 -4.39 -10.42
CA PRO A 277 -20.45 -3.78 -10.57
C PRO A 277 -19.46 -4.19 -9.48
N PHE A 278 -18.18 -4.25 -9.83
CA PHE A 278 -17.13 -4.47 -8.84
C PHE A 278 -16.88 -3.22 -7.99
N VAL A 279 -16.61 -3.45 -6.71
CA VAL A 279 -16.11 -2.44 -5.76
C VAL A 279 -14.78 -2.91 -5.17
N THR A 280 -13.99 -1.98 -4.66
CA THR A 280 -12.70 -2.29 -4.01
C THR A 280 -12.91 -2.66 -2.54
N LEU A 281 -11.89 -3.27 -1.92
CA LEU A 281 -11.88 -3.54 -0.49
C LEU A 281 -11.87 -2.24 0.34
N MET A 282 -11.35 -1.13 -0.19
CA MET A 282 -11.52 0.17 0.44
C MET A 282 -12.99 0.58 0.50
N ASN A 283 -13.77 0.35 -0.56
CA ASN A 283 -15.23 0.57 -0.51
C ASN A 283 -15.89 -0.32 0.55
N VAL A 284 -15.54 -1.61 0.62
CA VAL A 284 -16.06 -2.55 1.63
C VAL A 284 -15.79 -2.03 3.05
N LEU A 285 -14.57 -1.59 3.33
CA LEU A 285 -14.15 -1.10 4.65
C LEU A 285 -14.82 0.22 5.04
N THR A 286 -15.10 1.09 4.06
CA THR A 286 -15.57 2.46 4.29
C THR A 286 -17.07 2.64 4.06
N ASP A 287 -17.77 1.57 3.69
CA ASP A 287 -19.19 1.56 3.43
C ASP A 287 -19.99 2.15 4.61
N PRO A 288 -20.93 3.09 4.36
CA PRO A 288 -21.70 3.76 5.40
C PRO A 288 -22.62 2.80 6.16
N GLU A 289 -23.02 1.67 5.56
CA GLU A 289 -23.81 0.65 6.21
C GLU A 289 -22.91 -0.37 6.90
N VAL A 290 -23.28 -0.75 8.14
CA VAL A 290 -22.53 -1.79 8.88
C VAL A 290 -22.66 -3.14 8.18
N THR A 291 -23.83 -3.42 7.60
CA THR A 291 -24.16 -4.68 6.94
C THR A 291 -24.56 -4.41 5.50
N ALA A 292 -23.72 -4.85 4.58
CA ALA A 292 -23.86 -4.63 3.15
C ALA A 292 -23.23 -5.80 2.37
N LYS A 293 -23.61 -5.94 1.10
CA LYS A 293 -23.13 -6.97 0.18
C LYS A 293 -22.37 -6.32 -0.98
N PHE A 294 -21.29 -6.97 -1.38
CA PHE A 294 -20.34 -6.44 -2.34
C PHE A 294 -19.90 -7.53 -3.30
N ARG A 295 -19.43 -7.13 -4.47
CA ARG A 295 -18.71 -7.99 -5.41
C ARG A 295 -17.34 -7.37 -5.66
N CYS A 296 -16.29 -8.14 -5.48
CA CYS A 296 -14.90 -7.66 -5.51
C CYS A 296 -14.03 -8.55 -6.40
N VAL A 297 -12.95 -7.97 -6.93
CA VAL A 297 -11.83 -8.71 -7.53
C VAL A 297 -10.65 -8.63 -6.57
N VAL A 298 -10.21 -9.77 -6.07
CA VAL A 298 -9.24 -9.89 -4.98
C VAL A 298 -8.22 -10.98 -5.28
N ARG A 299 -7.12 -11.00 -4.53
CA ARG A 299 -6.21 -12.13 -4.39
C ARG A 299 -6.47 -12.82 -3.06
N VAL A 300 -6.49 -14.14 -3.04
CA VAL A 300 -6.49 -14.93 -1.80
C VAL A 300 -5.04 -15.17 -1.42
N ILE A 301 -4.54 -14.41 -0.45
CA ILE A 301 -3.11 -14.43 -0.10
C ILE A 301 -2.78 -15.33 1.09
N GLY A 302 -3.79 -15.81 1.82
CA GLY A 302 -3.62 -16.74 2.94
C GLY A 302 -4.94 -17.37 3.36
N ALA A 303 -4.86 -18.48 4.08
CA ALA A 303 -6.02 -19.24 4.55
C ALA A 303 -5.75 -19.84 5.94
N PHE A 304 -6.77 -19.81 6.81
CA PHE A 304 -6.71 -20.41 8.14
C PHE A 304 -8.01 -21.17 8.45
N PRO A 305 -7.96 -22.46 8.82
CA PRO A 305 -6.77 -23.29 8.78
C PRO A 305 -6.25 -23.45 7.34
N TRP A 306 -4.97 -23.75 7.18
CA TRP A 306 -4.34 -23.85 5.85
C TRP A 306 -4.42 -25.26 5.26
N LYS A 307 -4.57 -26.28 6.11
CA LYS A 307 -4.74 -27.69 5.76
C LYS A 307 -6.19 -28.01 5.45
N ALA A 308 -6.44 -28.67 4.33
CA ALA A 308 -7.79 -29.02 3.87
C ALA A 308 -8.50 -30.00 4.80
N GLU A 309 -7.74 -30.82 5.54
CA GLU A 309 -8.22 -31.74 6.57
C GLU A 309 -8.98 -30.98 7.68
N ASP A 310 -8.54 -29.75 7.98
CA ASP A 310 -9.04 -28.95 9.09
C ASP A 310 -10.10 -27.93 8.68
N PHE A 311 -10.42 -27.82 7.39
CA PHE A 311 -11.40 -26.87 6.85
C PHE A 311 -12.79 -27.03 7.46
N ARG A 312 -13.12 -28.23 7.94
CA ARG A 312 -14.40 -28.58 8.54
C ARG A 312 -14.24 -28.84 10.02
N SER A 313 -15.24 -28.47 10.82
CA SER A 313 -15.35 -28.90 12.21
C SER A 313 -15.57 -30.42 12.29
N PRO A 314 -15.43 -31.05 13.47
CA PRO A 314 -15.80 -32.45 13.66
C PRO A 314 -17.28 -32.76 13.30
N THR A 315 -18.15 -31.74 13.32
CA THR A 315 -19.56 -31.83 12.90
C THR A 315 -19.76 -31.63 11.40
N GLY A 316 -18.68 -31.49 10.62
CA GLY A 316 -18.70 -31.30 9.17
C GLY A 316 -18.80 -29.84 8.70
N THR A 317 -19.03 -28.88 9.58
CA THR A 317 -19.26 -27.47 9.21
C THR A 317 -17.99 -26.78 8.72
N TYR A 318 -18.01 -26.20 7.52
CA TYR A 318 -16.90 -25.38 7.03
C TYR A 318 -16.63 -24.17 7.94
N ARG A 319 -15.35 -23.90 8.21
CA ARG A 319 -14.90 -22.82 9.11
C ARG A 319 -13.52 -22.28 8.74
N ILE A 320 -13.44 -21.61 7.60
CA ILE A 320 -12.18 -21.10 7.06
C ILE A 320 -12.19 -19.57 7.10
N ARG A 321 -11.05 -18.96 7.42
CA ARG A 321 -10.76 -17.54 7.31
C ARG A 321 -9.78 -17.36 6.16
N LEU A 322 -10.18 -16.63 5.13
CA LEU A 322 -9.31 -16.22 4.04
C LEU A 322 -8.77 -14.81 4.31
N THR A 323 -7.53 -14.58 3.91
CA THR A 323 -6.96 -13.23 3.83
C THR A 323 -7.07 -12.77 2.38
N LEU A 324 -7.90 -11.76 2.16
CA LEU A 324 -8.18 -11.19 0.85
C LEU A 324 -7.41 -9.87 0.69
N GLU A 325 -6.90 -9.64 -0.50
CA GLU A 325 -6.21 -8.40 -0.84
C GLU A 325 -6.63 -7.88 -2.21
N ASP A 326 -6.76 -6.56 -2.31
CA ASP A 326 -6.75 -5.83 -3.57
C ASP A 326 -5.73 -4.69 -3.48
N PRO A 327 -5.54 -3.87 -4.54
CA PRO A 327 -4.58 -2.77 -4.48
C PRO A 327 -4.82 -1.76 -3.35
N THR A 328 -6.03 -1.70 -2.81
CA THR A 328 -6.50 -0.66 -1.88
C THR A 328 -6.43 -1.09 -0.42
N ALA A 329 -6.66 -2.37 -0.12
CA ALA A 329 -6.69 -2.88 1.25
C ALA A 329 -6.50 -4.40 1.33
N ARG A 330 -6.34 -4.88 2.57
CA ARG A 330 -6.32 -6.29 2.94
C ARG A 330 -7.31 -6.53 4.07
N ILE A 331 -8.12 -7.58 3.98
CA ILE A 331 -9.14 -7.94 4.98
C ILE A 331 -9.13 -9.43 5.27
N HIS A 332 -9.73 -9.83 6.38
CA HIS A 332 -10.14 -11.21 6.59
C HIS A 332 -11.61 -11.39 6.21
N ALA A 333 -11.91 -12.49 5.53
CA ALA A 333 -13.27 -12.90 5.23
C ALA A 333 -13.45 -14.39 5.53
N PHE A 334 -14.59 -14.76 6.11
CA PHE A 334 -14.88 -16.14 6.48
C PHE A 334 -15.61 -16.88 5.35
N VAL A 335 -15.28 -18.14 5.17
CA VAL A 335 -16.03 -19.14 4.40
C VAL A 335 -16.57 -20.12 5.44
N TYR A 336 -17.86 -20.01 5.75
CA TYR A 336 -18.46 -20.66 6.91
C TYR A 336 -19.76 -21.37 6.52
N ALA A 337 -20.02 -22.52 7.14
CA ALA A 337 -21.27 -23.29 7.00
C ALA A 337 -21.74 -23.44 5.54
N GLU A 338 -22.98 -23.08 5.23
CA GLU A 338 -23.60 -23.24 3.90
C GLU A 338 -22.85 -22.50 2.79
N ASP A 339 -22.31 -21.31 3.08
CA ASP A 339 -21.48 -20.57 2.12
C ASP A 339 -20.18 -21.34 1.79
N GLY A 340 -19.69 -22.18 2.72
CA GLY A 340 -18.54 -23.05 2.45
C GLY A 340 -18.87 -24.26 1.60
N GLU A 341 -20.06 -24.83 1.77
CA GLU A 341 -20.57 -25.87 0.88
C GLU A 341 -20.70 -25.33 -0.54
N GLU A 342 -21.30 -24.16 -0.71
CA GLU A 342 -21.38 -23.49 -2.00
C GLU A 342 -19.99 -23.20 -2.60
N PHE A 343 -19.08 -22.64 -1.78
CA PHE A 343 -17.74 -22.27 -2.21
C PHE A 343 -16.93 -23.44 -2.77
N PHE A 344 -17.03 -24.62 -2.16
CA PHE A 344 -16.31 -25.80 -2.61
C PHE A 344 -17.14 -26.73 -3.52
N GLY A 345 -18.42 -26.45 -3.73
CA GLY A 345 -19.31 -27.30 -4.53
C GLY A 345 -19.74 -28.58 -3.79
N GLY A 346 -20.06 -28.45 -2.51
CA GLY A 346 -20.48 -29.50 -1.60
C GLY A 346 -19.35 -30.00 -0.70
N TYR A 347 -19.53 -31.21 -0.17
CA TYR A 347 -18.58 -31.86 0.74
C TYR A 347 -17.53 -32.65 -0.03
N SER A 348 -16.61 -31.96 -0.69
CA SER A 348 -15.56 -32.63 -1.48
C SER A 348 -14.55 -33.39 -0.60
N ALA A 349 -13.86 -34.34 -1.23
CA ALA A 349 -12.72 -35.03 -0.64
C ALA A 349 -11.55 -34.07 -0.37
N VAL A 350 -10.69 -34.42 0.59
CA VAL A 350 -9.59 -33.55 1.06
C VAL A 350 -8.65 -33.16 -0.09
N ASP A 351 -8.33 -34.09 -0.99
CA ASP A 351 -7.49 -33.85 -2.16
C ASP A 351 -8.09 -32.79 -3.12
N VAL A 352 -9.41 -32.82 -3.32
CA VAL A 352 -10.14 -31.82 -4.12
C VAL A 352 -10.08 -30.45 -3.45
N LEU A 353 -10.31 -30.39 -2.12
CA LEU A 353 -10.23 -29.15 -1.35
C LEU A 353 -8.82 -28.55 -1.39
N THR A 354 -7.79 -29.39 -1.26
CA THR A 354 -6.39 -29.00 -1.39
C THR A 354 -6.11 -28.44 -2.78
N ARG A 355 -6.54 -29.10 -3.86
CA ARG A 355 -6.36 -28.59 -5.23
C ARG A 355 -7.03 -27.23 -5.43
N LYS A 356 -8.27 -27.08 -4.99
CA LYS A 356 -9.01 -25.81 -5.08
C LYS A 356 -8.33 -24.69 -4.31
N MET A 357 -7.90 -24.95 -3.07
CA MET A 357 -7.19 -23.96 -2.27
C MET A 357 -5.84 -23.59 -2.87
N SER A 358 -5.08 -24.57 -3.36
CA SER A 358 -3.79 -24.33 -4.02
C SER A 358 -3.92 -23.43 -5.25
N LYS A 359 -4.99 -23.58 -6.04
CA LYS A 359 -5.30 -22.67 -7.16
C LYS A 359 -5.55 -21.24 -6.70
N LEU A 360 -6.36 -21.06 -5.65
CA LEU A 360 -6.65 -19.74 -5.08
C LEU A 360 -5.39 -19.07 -4.52
N LEU A 361 -4.53 -19.84 -3.86
CA LEU A 361 -3.27 -19.36 -3.29
C LEU A 361 -2.15 -19.23 -4.33
N GLY A 362 -2.39 -19.59 -5.59
CA GLY A 362 -1.40 -19.51 -6.68
C GLY A 362 -0.17 -20.40 -6.45
N ILE A 363 -0.38 -21.60 -5.89
CA ILE A 363 0.64 -22.63 -5.70
C ILE A 363 0.71 -23.48 -6.97
N THR A 364 1.82 -23.41 -7.71
CA THR A 364 2.05 -24.21 -8.92
C THR A 364 2.95 -25.42 -8.62
N GLY A 365 2.50 -26.63 -8.97
CA GLY A 365 3.38 -27.80 -9.09
C GLY A 365 3.73 -28.56 -7.81
N SER A 366 2.77 -28.90 -6.96
CA SER A 366 2.96 -30.01 -6.02
C SER A 366 2.49 -31.31 -6.68
N ASP A 367 3.42 -32.12 -7.18
CA ASP A 367 3.14 -33.54 -7.30
C ASP A 367 2.75 -34.07 -5.92
N VAL A 368 1.73 -34.93 -5.89
CA VAL A 368 1.17 -35.50 -4.66
C VAL A 368 2.29 -36.10 -3.82
N GLY A 369 2.61 -35.48 -2.68
CA GLY A 369 3.58 -35.99 -1.70
C GLY A 369 4.86 -35.19 -1.48
N THR A 370 5.08 -34.04 -2.14
CA THR A 370 6.24 -33.17 -1.81
C THR A 370 5.83 -32.09 -0.80
N GLU A 371 6.65 -31.88 0.24
CA GLU A 371 6.45 -30.83 1.25
C GLU A 371 6.23 -29.46 0.56
N ILE A 372 5.15 -28.76 0.92
CA ILE A 372 4.75 -27.44 0.35
C ILE A 372 5.67 -26.31 0.90
N THR A 373 6.92 -26.64 1.27
CA THR A 373 7.85 -25.70 1.88
C THR A 373 8.68 -25.02 0.79
N GLY A 374 8.56 -23.70 0.66
CA GLY A 374 9.49 -22.92 -0.17
C GLY A 374 9.01 -22.50 -1.57
N ILE A 375 7.83 -22.94 -2.04
CA ILE A 375 7.33 -22.56 -3.38
C ILE A 375 6.81 -21.11 -3.38
N PRO A 376 7.32 -20.23 -4.26
CA PRO A 376 6.78 -18.88 -4.40
C PRO A 376 5.32 -18.94 -4.87
N ARG A 377 4.44 -18.24 -4.16
CA ARG A 377 3.01 -18.14 -4.46
C ARG A 377 2.72 -16.88 -5.22
N ASN A 378 1.98 -17.01 -6.32
CA ASN A 378 1.44 -15.85 -7.04
C ASN A 378 -0.07 -15.99 -7.18
N PRO A 379 -0.83 -15.64 -6.13
CA PRO A 379 -2.28 -15.77 -6.16
C PRO A 379 -2.89 -15.03 -7.36
N PRO A 380 -3.74 -15.69 -8.16
CA PRO A 380 -4.44 -15.04 -9.25
C PRO A 380 -5.46 -14.03 -8.72
N TRP A 381 -5.82 -13.05 -9.55
CA TRP A 381 -7.00 -12.23 -9.32
C TRP A 381 -8.25 -13.08 -9.52
N VAL A 382 -9.11 -13.16 -8.50
CA VAL A 382 -10.36 -13.92 -8.50
C VAL A 382 -11.52 -13.01 -8.11
N GLN A 383 -12.73 -13.36 -8.55
CA GLN A 383 -13.94 -12.63 -8.17
C GLN A 383 -14.60 -13.29 -6.96
N CYS A 384 -15.17 -12.50 -6.07
CA CYS A 384 -15.98 -13.04 -4.97
C CYS A 384 -17.05 -12.04 -4.52
N CYS A 385 -18.12 -12.58 -3.96
CA CYS A 385 -19.13 -11.83 -3.26
C CYS A 385 -18.84 -11.83 -1.76
N ILE A 386 -18.83 -10.63 -1.15
CA ILE A 386 -18.49 -10.41 0.26
C ILE A 386 -19.67 -9.74 0.94
N LYS A 387 -20.12 -10.26 2.08
CA LYS A 387 -21.12 -9.63 2.95
C LYS A 387 -20.49 -9.24 4.28
N SER A 388 -20.85 -8.07 4.78
CA SER A 388 -20.47 -7.62 6.12
C SER A 388 -21.56 -7.92 7.15
N TYR A 389 -21.14 -8.26 8.36
CA TYR A 389 -21.99 -8.55 9.51
C TYR A 389 -21.29 -8.10 10.79
N TYR A 390 -22.00 -7.98 11.90
CA TYR A 390 -21.39 -7.65 13.20
C TYR A 390 -21.74 -8.73 14.22
N LEU A 391 -20.88 -8.92 15.21
CA LEU A 391 -21.06 -9.95 16.25
C LEU A 391 -21.71 -9.38 17.51
N ASP A 392 -21.48 -8.09 17.78
CA ASP A 392 -21.97 -7.40 18.98
C ASP A 392 -22.85 -6.21 18.59
N LYS A 393 -24.08 -6.19 19.10
CA LYS A 393 -25.02 -5.08 18.91
C LYS A 393 -24.59 -3.81 19.65
N SER A 394 -23.77 -3.94 20.71
CA SER A 394 -23.28 -2.81 21.49
C SER A 394 -22.09 -2.10 20.80
N ASP A 395 -21.35 -2.83 19.96
CA ASP A 395 -20.25 -2.32 19.16
C ASP A 395 -20.32 -2.84 17.72
N VAL A 396 -21.30 -2.32 16.97
CA VAL A 396 -21.58 -2.78 15.60
C VAL A 396 -20.42 -2.55 14.63
N TRP A 397 -19.60 -1.52 14.87
CA TRP A 397 -18.48 -1.18 13.99
C TRP A 397 -17.19 -1.89 14.38
N GLY A 398 -16.85 -1.98 15.67
CA GLY A 398 -15.67 -2.69 16.13
C GLY A 398 -15.79 -4.21 16.04
N SER A 399 -17.02 -4.74 16.09
CA SER A 399 -17.30 -6.17 15.88
C SER A 399 -17.65 -6.54 14.43
N ARG A 400 -17.48 -5.61 13.47
CA ARG A 400 -17.77 -5.84 12.05
C ARG A 400 -16.78 -6.85 11.45
N ASN A 401 -17.33 -7.86 10.80
CA ASN A 401 -16.64 -8.96 10.14
C ASN A 401 -17.18 -9.16 8.72
N TYR A 402 -16.46 -9.96 7.92
CA TYR A 402 -16.78 -10.20 6.51
C TYR A 402 -16.90 -11.70 6.23
N ARG A 403 -17.83 -12.08 5.36
CA ARG A 403 -18.08 -13.46 4.94
C ARG A 403 -18.20 -13.53 3.42
N ILE A 404 -17.58 -14.52 2.81
CA ILE A 404 -17.80 -14.85 1.39
C ILE A 404 -19.13 -15.58 1.29
N PHE A 405 -19.91 -15.27 0.25
CA PHE A 405 -21.19 -15.91 -0.06
C PHE A 405 -21.38 -15.96 -1.58
N ALA A 406 -22.29 -16.77 -2.11
CA ALA A 406 -22.68 -16.77 -3.54
C ALA A 406 -21.46 -16.76 -4.48
N THR A 407 -20.43 -17.53 -4.11
CA THR A 407 -19.15 -17.61 -4.81
C THR A 407 -18.74 -19.07 -4.81
N LYS A 408 -18.37 -19.60 -5.97
CA LYS A 408 -17.96 -21.00 -6.14
C LYS A 408 -16.59 -21.10 -6.78
N VAL A 409 -15.71 -21.96 -6.26
CA VAL A 409 -14.44 -22.29 -6.90
C VAL A 409 -14.67 -23.38 -7.95
N VAL A 410 -14.38 -23.05 -9.20
CA VAL A 410 -14.50 -23.96 -10.34
C VAL A 410 -13.23 -24.79 -10.56
N GLU A 411 -13.41 -25.94 -11.19
CA GLU A 411 -12.38 -26.98 -11.34
C GLU A 411 -11.23 -26.66 -12.28
#